data_AF-A0A945Q5K9-F1
#
_entry.id   AF-A0A945Q5K9-F1
#
_cell.length_a   1.000
_cell.length_b   1.000
_cell.length_c   1.000
_cell.angle_alpha   90.00
_cell.angle_beta   90.00
_cell.angle_gamma   90.00
#
_symmetry.space_group_name_H-M   'P 1'
#
loop_
_entity.id
_entity.type
_entity.pdbx_description
1 polymer ?
#
loop_
_entity_poly.entity_id
_entity_poly.type
_entity_poly.pdbx_seq_one_letter_code
_entity_poly.pdbx_strand_id
1 'polypeptide(L)'
;MHADPKAPAVAPEAEGDRPLAATSYSWVFKAKCPPLPDVAWWRVKKHTDIVRYVNRRHTGDWMPYIKSWTNRLNKLRDILDLNSGIKTKTGETLVGDSLKIYVNQTQQRVETIKCLSRTAADYAYKRSQIR
;
A
#
# COMPACT_ATOMS: atom_id res chain seq x y z
N MET A 1 -31.67 21.03 12.74
CA MET A 1 -30.73 21.91 12.03
C MET A 1 -29.75 22.48 13.05
N HIS A 2 -28.50 22.75 12.63
CA HIS A 2 -27.27 22.99 13.42
C HIS A 2 -26.52 21.68 13.74
N ALA A 3 -25.75 21.09 12.82
CA ALA A 3 -24.51 21.55 12.16
C ALA A 3 -23.35 21.67 13.16
N ASP A 4 -22.67 20.54 13.39
CA ASP A 4 -21.35 20.51 14.02
C ASP A 4 -20.32 21.27 13.16
N PRO A 5 -19.41 22.03 13.78
CA PRO A 5 -18.37 22.75 13.06
C PRO A 5 -17.37 21.78 12.43
N LYS A 6 -17.39 21.81 11.10
CA LYS A 6 -16.32 21.45 10.15
C LYS A 6 -14.92 21.57 10.78
N ALA A 7 -14.26 20.43 10.97
CA ALA A 7 -12.81 20.40 11.14
C ALA A 7 -12.17 21.16 9.96
N PRO A 8 -11.21 22.06 10.21
CA PRO A 8 -10.71 22.96 9.18
C PRO A 8 -10.08 22.16 8.03
N ALA A 9 -10.37 22.65 6.83
CA ALA A 9 -9.72 22.23 5.59
C ALA A 9 -8.20 22.25 5.80
N VAL A 10 -7.55 21.11 5.62
CA VAL A 10 -6.10 21.07 5.50
C VAL A 10 -5.78 21.81 4.20
N ALA A 11 -5.24 23.02 4.38
CA ALA A 11 -4.75 23.91 3.35
C ALA A 11 -3.79 23.19 2.37
N PRO A 12 -3.66 23.68 1.13
CA PRO A 12 -2.76 23.09 0.13
C PRO A 12 -1.34 23.08 0.68
N GLU A 13 -0.71 21.90 0.63
CA GLU A 13 0.64 21.65 1.13
C GLU A 13 1.61 22.62 0.45
N ALA A 14 2.16 23.56 1.23
CA ALA A 14 3.16 24.51 0.79
C ALA A 14 4.42 23.76 0.30
N GLU A 15 4.69 23.88 -1.00
CA GLU A 15 5.97 23.56 -1.61
C GLU A 15 7.01 24.59 -1.14
N GLY A 16 7.78 24.25 -0.11
CA GLY A 16 8.76 25.19 0.42
C GLY A 16 9.59 24.66 1.57
N ASP A 17 10.08 23.42 1.45
CA ASP A 17 11.28 22.91 2.15
C ASP A 17 11.41 21.40 1.92
N ARG A 18 12.08 20.98 0.84
CA ARG A 18 12.37 19.55 0.67
C ARG A 18 13.78 19.24 0.15
N PRO A 19 14.85 19.53 0.90
CA PRO A 19 16.14 18.92 0.63
C PRO A 19 16.16 17.47 1.17
N LEU A 20 16.71 16.53 0.38
CA LEU A 20 17.02 15.10 0.66
C LEU A 20 16.03 13.99 0.19
N ALA A 21 14.84 14.29 -0.34
CA ALA A 21 13.86 13.24 -0.68
C ALA A 21 14.02 12.59 -2.08
N ALA A 22 14.74 13.22 -3.02
CA ALA A 22 14.84 12.71 -4.40
C ALA A 22 15.81 11.52 -4.56
N THR A 23 16.81 11.39 -3.68
CA THR A 23 17.86 10.36 -3.78
C THR A 23 17.54 9.04 -3.06
N SER A 24 16.57 8.99 -2.15
CA SER A 24 16.26 7.77 -1.39
C SER A 24 15.27 6.81 -2.08
N TYR A 25 14.54 7.28 -3.10
CA TYR A 25 13.49 6.51 -3.78
C TYR A 25 13.74 6.26 -5.27
N SER A 26 14.88 6.67 -5.81
CA SER A 26 15.19 6.47 -7.24
C SER A 26 15.20 4.99 -7.65
N TRP A 27 15.59 4.11 -6.72
CA TRP A 27 15.54 2.65 -6.91
C TRP A 27 14.11 2.13 -7.11
N VAL A 28 13.10 2.81 -6.58
CA VAL A 28 11.69 2.40 -6.69
C VAL A 28 11.23 2.47 -8.14
N PHE A 29 11.67 3.49 -8.89
CA PHE A 29 11.35 3.64 -10.32
C PHE A 29 12.08 2.62 -11.20
N LYS A 30 13.19 2.06 -10.71
CA LYS A 30 13.94 0.99 -11.38
C LYS A 30 13.47 -0.41 -10.96
N ALA A 31 12.62 -0.50 -9.94
CA ALA A 31 12.10 -1.76 -9.43
C ALA A 31 11.19 -2.40 -10.49
N LYS A 32 11.52 -3.62 -10.92
CA LYS A 32 10.70 -4.41 -11.85
C LYS A 32 9.58 -5.14 -11.11
N CYS A 33 8.85 -4.42 -10.27
CA CYS A 33 7.77 -4.98 -9.46
C CYS A 33 6.42 -4.88 -10.16
N PRO A 34 5.49 -5.84 -9.94
CA PRO A 34 4.16 -5.77 -10.51
C PRO A 34 3.45 -4.45 -10.14
N PRO A 35 2.64 -3.88 -11.05
CA PRO A 35 1.87 -2.68 -10.76
C PRO A 35 0.85 -2.96 -9.64
N LEU A 36 0.44 -1.91 -8.93
CA LEU A 36 -0.69 -2.02 -8.02
C LEU A 36 -1.99 -2.11 -8.82
N PRO A 37 -2.95 -2.95 -8.42
CA PRO A 37 -4.24 -2.97 -9.05
C PRO A 37 -5.00 -1.67 -8.78
N ASP A 38 -5.85 -1.29 -9.72
CA ASP A 38 -6.69 -0.12 -9.58
C ASP A 38 -7.96 -0.44 -8.79
N VAL A 39 -7.92 -0.14 -7.49
CA VAL A 39 -9.06 -0.30 -6.58
C VAL A 39 -9.47 1.06 -6.04
N ALA A 40 -10.66 1.55 -6.41
CA ALA A 40 -11.09 2.93 -6.18
C ALA A 40 -10.90 3.42 -4.74
N TRP A 41 -11.25 2.61 -3.74
CA TRP A 41 -11.17 2.97 -2.32
C TRP A 41 -9.79 2.79 -1.68
N TRP A 42 -8.75 2.46 -2.45
CA TRP A 42 -7.38 2.38 -1.94
C TRP A 42 -6.68 3.74 -2.05
N ARG A 43 -6.26 4.28 -0.89
CA ARG A 43 -5.49 5.53 -0.83
C ARG A 43 -4.10 5.42 -1.49
N VAL A 44 -3.50 4.24 -1.45
CA VAL A 44 -2.11 4.02 -1.91
C VAL A 44 -2.17 3.37 -3.28
N LYS A 45 -1.73 4.11 -4.30
CA LYS A 45 -1.86 3.75 -5.73
C LYS A 45 -0.52 3.57 -6.45
N LYS A 46 0.59 4.08 -5.89
CA LYS A 46 1.93 4.02 -6.50
C LYS A 46 2.91 3.25 -5.62
N HIS A 47 3.96 2.68 -6.23
CA HIS A 47 5.04 2.03 -5.48
C HIS A 47 5.72 2.98 -4.48
N THR A 48 5.93 4.23 -4.88
CA THR A 48 6.52 5.28 -4.02
C THR A 48 5.69 5.57 -2.78
N ASP A 49 4.36 5.48 -2.87
CA ASP A 49 3.46 5.65 -1.72
C ASP A 49 3.58 4.50 -0.72
N ILE A 50 3.78 3.26 -1.20
CA ILE A 50 4.07 2.10 -0.34
C ILE A 50 5.38 2.32 0.40
N VAL A 51 6.45 2.65 -0.33
CA VAL A 51 7.78 2.81 0.26
C VAL A 51 7.78 3.96 1.27
N ARG A 52 7.14 5.09 0.94
CA ARG A 52 6.96 6.22 1.87
C ARG A 52 6.17 5.81 3.11
N TYR A 53 5.12 4.99 2.95
CA TYR A 53 4.35 4.49 4.08
C TYR A 53 5.20 3.61 4.99
N VAL A 54 5.95 2.65 4.43
CA VAL A 54 6.82 1.74 5.20
C VAL A 54 7.91 2.52 5.93
N ASN A 55 8.58 3.46 5.25
CA ASN A 55 9.60 4.29 5.88
C ASN A 55 9.03 5.14 7.02
N ARG A 56 7.85 5.74 6.84
CA ARG A 56 7.24 6.60 7.86
C ARG A 56 6.61 5.83 9.03
N ARG A 57 5.97 4.69 8.77
CA ARG A 57 5.16 3.97 9.77
C ARG A 57 5.86 2.75 10.37
N HIS A 58 6.89 2.27 9.71
CA HIS A 58 7.63 1.07 10.11
C HIS A 58 9.15 1.29 10.06
N THR A 59 9.63 2.54 9.94
CA THR A 59 11.07 2.86 9.95
C THR A 59 11.89 2.05 8.94
N GLY A 60 11.27 1.70 7.80
CA GLY A 60 11.91 0.88 6.76
C GLY A 60 11.79 -0.63 6.97
N ASP A 61 11.24 -1.09 8.10
CA ASP A 61 10.90 -2.50 8.31
C ASP A 61 9.66 -2.88 7.50
N TRP A 62 9.85 -3.75 6.52
CA TRP A 62 8.80 -4.22 5.64
C TRP A 62 7.92 -5.30 6.26
N MET A 63 8.42 -6.02 7.28
CA MET A 63 7.76 -7.22 7.80
C MET A 63 6.38 -6.95 8.42
N PRO A 64 6.19 -5.90 9.25
CA PRO A 64 4.87 -5.55 9.77
C PRO A 64 3.85 -5.25 8.67
N TYR A 65 4.29 -4.54 7.62
CA TYR A 65 3.44 -4.18 6.50
C TYR A 65 3.07 -5.40 5.63
N ILE A 66 4.03 -6.27 5.34
CA ILE A 66 3.82 -7.55 4.64
C ILE A 66 2.83 -8.42 5.43
N LYS A 67 3.03 -8.56 6.74
CA LYS A 67 2.18 -9.37 7.62
C LYS A 67 0.74 -8.85 7.62
N SER A 68 0.55 -7.54 7.74
CA SER A 68 -0.78 -6.92 7.72
C SER A 68 -1.55 -7.21 6.43
N TRP A 69 -0.91 -7.04 5.27
CA TRP A 69 -1.55 -7.31 3.97
C TRP A 69 -1.77 -8.80 3.72
N THR A 70 -0.85 -9.67 4.16
CA THR A 70 -1.00 -11.12 4.05
C THR A 70 -2.16 -11.61 4.91
N ASN A 71 -2.28 -11.12 6.15
CA ASN A 71 -3.41 -11.45 7.03
C ASN A 71 -4.74 -10.97 6.44
N ARG A 72 -4.77 -9.79 5.83
CA ARG A 72 -5.96 -9.29 5.13
C ARG A 72 -6.35 -10.22 3.98
N LEU A 73 -5.39 -10.63 3.16
CA LEU A 73 -5.62 -11.56 2.06
C LEU A 73 -6.19 -12.90 2.54
N ASN A 74 -5.62 -13.49 3.59
CA ASN A 74 -6.10 -14.76 4.13
C ASN A 74 -7.55 -14.64 4.60
N LYS A 75 -7.88 -13.59 5.37
CA LYS A 75 -9.28 -13.34 5.78
C LYS A 75 -10.23 -13.22 4.60
N LEU A 76 -9.82 -12.60 3.50
CA LEU A 76 -10.65 -12.47 2.31
C LEU A 76 -10.89 -13.83 1.63
N ARG A 77 -9.88 -14.72 1.63
CA ARG A 77 -10.02 -16.09 1.16
C ARG A 77 -10.98 -16.88 2.04
N ASP A 78 -10.81 -16.81 3.36
CA ASP A 78 -11.69 -17.49 4.31
C ASP A 78 -13.16 -17.07 4.11
N ILE A 79 -13.41 -15.77 3.91
CA ILE A 79 -14.77 -15.25 3.66
C ILE A 79 -15.33 -15.76 2.32
N LEU A 80 -14.49 -15.84 1.28
CA LEU A 80 -14.90 -16.38 -0.03
C LEU A 80 -15.22 -17.88 0.06
N ASP A 81 -14.38 -18.65 0.76
CA ASP A 81 -14.53 -20.10 0.93
C ASP A 81 -15.80 -20.43 1.74
N LEU A 82 -16.19 -19.55 2.67
CA LEU A 82 -17.45 -19.63 3.41
C LEU A 82 -18.67 -19.14 2.61
N ASN A 83 -18.52 -18.79 1.32
CA ASN A 83 -19.56 -18.19 0.47
C ASN A 83 -20.21 -16.94 1.10
N SER A 84 -19.43 -16.17 1.86
CA SER A 84 -19.88 -14.96 2.54
C SER A 84 -19.47 -13.70 1.79
N GLY A 85 -19.69 -12.53 2.39
CA GLY A 85 -19.43 -11.23 1.76
C GLY A 85 -18.77 -10.22 2.69
N ILE A 86 -18.20 -9.18 2.09
CA ILE A 86 -17.63 -8.04 2.83
C ILE A 86 -18.25 -6.73 2.38
N LYS A 87 -18.45 -5.80 3.32
CA LYS A 87 -18.79 -4.42 3.00
C LYS A 87 -17.52 -3.60 2.75
N THR A 88 -17.43 -2.95 1.60
CA THR A 88 -16.33 -2.05 1.26
C THR A 88 -16.47 -0.71 1.98
N LYS A 89 -15.41 0.12 1.90
CA LYS A 89 -15.46 1.48 2.45
C LYS A 89 -16.43 2.40 1.71
N THR A 90 -16.80 2.06 0.47
CA THR A 90 -17.79 2.79 -0.33
C THR A 90 -19.22 2.32 -0.06
N GLY A 91 -19.41 1.32 0.81
CA GLY A 91 -20.72 0.82 1.22
C GLY A 91 -21.24 -0.35 0.40
N GLU A 92 -20.57 -0.70 -0.70
CA GLU A 92 -20.88 -1.86 -1.54
C GLU A 92 -20.56 -3.17 -0.82
N THR A 93 -21.35 -4.21 -1.05
CA THR A 93 -21.07 -5.57 -0.55
C THR A 93 -20.48 -6.41 -1.66
N LEU A 94 -19.27 -6.95 -1.46
CA LEU A 94 -18.63 -7.89 -2.37
C LEU A 94 -18.95 -9.32 -1.94
N VAL A 95 -19.40 -10.14 -2.88
CA VAL A 95 -19.79 -11.56 -2.71
C VAL A 95 -19.40 -12.34 -3.97
N GLY A 96 -19.22 -13.65 -3.86
CA GLY A 96 -18.95 -14.52 -5.02
C GLY A 96 -17.84 -13.97 -5.92
N ASP A 97 -18.15 -13.73 -7.20
CA ASP A 97 -17.19 -13.26 -8.19
C ASP A 97 -16.60 -11.87 -7.88
N SER A 98 -17.39 -10.93 -7.35
CA SER A 98 -16.86 -9.61 -7.00
C SER A 98 -15.89 -9.67 -5.82
N LEU A 99 -16.14 -10.58 -4.86
CA LEU A 99 -15.19 -10.89 -3.79
C LEU A 99 -13.95 -11.59 -4.32
N LYS A 100 -14.10 -12.56 -5.24
CA LYS A 100 -12.98 -13.25 -5.90
C LYS A 100 -12.06 -12.29 -6.65
N ILE A 101 -12.62 -11.33 -7.39
CA ILE A 101 -11.86 -10.26 -8.04
C ILE A 101 -11.07 -9.46 -6.99
N TYR A 102 -11.70 -9.12 -5.88
CA TYR A 102 -11.03 -8.35 -4.82
C TYR A 102 -9.95 -9.15 -4.07
N VAL A 103 -10.11 -10.46 -3.90
CA VAL A 103 -9.05 -11.37 -3.41
C VAL A 103 -7.85 -11.30 -4.35
N ASN A 104 -8.06 -11.40 -5.67
CA ASN A 104 -6.98 -11.36 -6.66
C ASN A 104 -6.24 -10.01 -6.66
N GLN A 105 -6.97 -8.89 -6.57
CA GLN A 105 -6.35 -7.56 -6.41
C GLN A 105 -5.52 -7.48 -5.12
N THR A 106 -6.03 -8.03 -4.01
CA THR A 106 -5.30 -8.04 -2.75
C THR A 106 -4.05 -8.92 -2.83
N GLN A 107 -4.12 -10.06 -3.52
CA GLN A 107 -2.97 -10.93 -3.80
C GLN A 107 -1.89 -10.19 -4.61
N GLN A 108 -2.27 -9.56 -5.72
CA GLN A 108 -1.34 -8.77 -6.54
C GLN A 108 -0.64 -7.68 -5.71
N ARG A 109 -1.38 -7.02 -4.81
CA ARG A 109 -0.78 -6.04 -3.91
C ARG A 109 0.23 -6.66 -2.94
N VAL A 110 -0.07 -7.82 -2.36
CA VAL A 110 0.89 -8.55 -1.49
C VAL A 110 2.16 -8.87 -2.28
N GLU A 111 2.04 -9.31 -3.53
CA GLU A 111 3.18 -9.58 -4.42
C GLU A 111 4.02 -8.34 -4.70
N THR A 112 3.38 -7.22 -5.05
CA THR A 112 4.05 -5.93 -5.23
C THR A 112 4.83 -5.53 -3.98
N ILE A 113 4.22 -5.64 -2.79
CA ILE A 113 4.86 -5.29 -1.52
C ILE A 113 6.08 -6.17 -1.25
N LYS A 114 5.97 -7.49 -1.45
CA LYS A 114 7.09 -8.42 -1.27
C LYS A 114 8.23 -8.14 -2.26
N CYS A 115 7.90 -7.80 -3.51
CA CYS A 115 8.89 -7.42 -4.51
C CYS A 115 9.63 -6.12 -4.13
N LEU A 116 8.89 -5.10 -3.71
CA LEU A 116 9.48 -3.82 -3.28
C LEU A 116 10.39 -4.01 -2.05
N SER A 117 9.99 -4.86 -1.10
CA SER A 117 10.81 -5.22 0.06
C SER A 117 12.15 -5.83 -0.36
N ARG A 118 12.15 -6.82 -1.25
CA ARG A 118 13.40 -7.42 -1.78
C ARG A 118 14.27 -6.40 -2.50
N THR A 119 13.65 -5.53 -3.30
CA THR A 119 14.38 -4.50 -4.04
C THR A 119 14.99 -3.45 -3.10
N ALA A 120 14.28 -3.09 -2.02
CA ALA A 120 14.80 -2.21 -0.97
C ALA A 120 16.03 -2.82 -0.28
N ALA A 121 15.98 -4.13 0.04
CA ALA A 121 17.08 -4.85 0.65
C ALA A 121 18.31 -4.93 -0.28
N ASP A 122 18.11 -5.28 -1.56
CA ASP A 122 19.18 -5.29 -2.57
C ASP A 122 19.82 -3.90 -2.75
N TYR A 123 19.00 -2.85 -2.80
CA TYR A 123 19.49 -1.49 -2.89
C TYR A 123 20.30 -1.07 -1.66
N ALA A 124 19.82 -1.39 -0.45
CA ALA A 124 20.52 -1.11 0.79
C ALA A 124 21.87 -1.84 0.87
N TYR A 125 21.90 -3.12 0.46
CA TYR A 125 23.12 -3.92 0.39
C TYR A 125 24.13 -3.33 -0.60
N LYS A 126 23.72 -3.04 -1.84
CA LYS A 126 24.62 -2.42 -2.84
C LYS A 126 25.20 -1.09 -2.36
N ARG A 127 24.39 -0.30 -1.66
CA ARG A 127 24.84 0.97 -1.09
C ARG A 127 25.84 0.80 0.06
N SER A 128 25.78 -0.29 0.83
CA SER A 128 26.75 -0.55 1.90
C SER A 128 28.11 -1.01 1.36
N GLN A 129 28.16 -1.59 0.16
CA GLN A 129 29.41 -2.05 -0.49
C GLN A 129 30.19 -0.93 -1.19
N ILE A 130 29.57 0.24 -1.40
CA ILE A 130 30.19 1.40 -2.06
C ILE A 130 30.83 2.35 -0.99
N ARG A 131 30.76 1.98 0.29
CA ARG A 131 31.38 2.72 1.41
C ARG A 131 32.72 2.14 1.78
#